data_AF-S5ZQ87-F1
#
_entry.id   AF-S5ZQ87-F1
#
_cell.length_a   1.000
_cell.length_b   1.000
_cell.length_c   1.000
_cell.angle_alpha   90.00
_cell.angle_beta   90.00
_cell.angle_gamma   90.00
#
_symmetry.space_group_name_H-M   'P 1'
#
loop_
_entity.id
_entity.type
_entity.pdbx_description
1 polymer ?
#
loop_
_entity_poly.entity_id
_entity_poly.type
_entity_poly.pdbx_seq_one_letter_code
_entity_poly.pdbx_strand_id
1 'polypeptide(L)'
;MNNLAAFTAEGYGVLLFAKLIFGAIAVFFGILTWHKTRKSYMIFFVFGIFALYISILLQTAGYFGFIILEPLTIGSISLPLWHIFFETLPVIFFITALSLFLKSEGLF
;
A
#
# COMPACT_ATOMS: atom_id res chain seq x y z
N MET A 1 -6.46 -22.84 10.66
CA MET A 1 -7.89 -22.96 10.27
C MET A 1 -8.11 -22.04 9.09
N ASN A 2 -8.65 -22.55 7.97
CA ASN A 2 -8.78 -21.79 6.73
C ASN A 2 -9.64 -20.53 6.94
N ASN A 3 -9.04 -19.35 6.75
CA ASN A 3 -9.73 -18.04 6.76
C ASN A 3 -10.72 -17.85 5.59
N LEU A 4 -10.99 -18.90 4.82
CA LEU A 4 -12.03 -18.91 3.78
C LEU A 4 -13.44 -18.64 4.34
N ALA A 5 -13.71 -19.01 5.60
CA ALA A 5 -14.98 -18.68 6.25
C ALA A 5 -15.12 -17.17 6.56
N ALA A 6 -14.01 -16.46 6.81
CA ALA A 6 -14.02 -15.01 7.01
C ALA A 6 -14.24 -14.25 5.68
N PHE A 7 -13.96 -14.89 4.53
CA PHE A 7 -14.07 -14.25 3.21
C PHE A 7 -15.53 -14.04 2.83
N THR A 8 -16.38 -15.00 3.23
CA THR A 8 -17.81 -15.02 2.97
C THR A 8 -18.65 -14.39 4.07
N ALA A 9 -18.12 -14.23 5.29
CA ALA A 9 -18.92 -13.86 6.45
C ALA A 9 -19.28 -12.37 6.56
N GLU A 10 -18.46 -11.41 6.11
CA GLU A 10 -18.63 -9.99 6.54
C GLU A 10 -18.28 -8.92 5.49
N GLY A 11 -18.51 -9.17 4.19
CA GLY A 11 -18.28 -8.14 3.14
C GLY A 11 -16.80 -7.75 2.92
N TYR A 12 -15.89 -8.27 3.75
CA TYR A 12 -14.45 -8.07 3.66
C TYR A 12 -13.88 -8.56 2.32
N GLY A 13 -14.40 -9.67 1.79
CA GLY A 13 -14.05 -10.15 0.45
C GLY A 13 -14.36 -9.12 -0.65
N VAL A 14 -15.50 -8.42 -0.55
CA VAL A 14 -15.88 -7.36 -1.50
C VAL A 14 -14.95 -6.16 -1.36
N LEU A 15 -14.63 -5.74 -0.13
CA LEU A 15 -13.68 -4.66 0.13
C LEU A 15 -12.29 -4.97 -0.42
N LEU A 16 -11.81 -6.19 -0.22
CA LEU A 16 -10.50 -6.64 -0.68
C LEU A 16 -10.46 -6.70 -2.21
N PHE A 17 -11.52 -7.19 -2.85
CA PHE A 17 -11.67 -7.20 -4.30
C PHE A 17 -11.71 -5.79 -4.89
N ALA A 18 -12.45 -4.87 -4.26
CA ALA A 18 -12.48 -3.46 -4.65
C ALA A 18 -11.08 -2.83 -4.52
N LYS A 19 -10.39 -3.04 -3.39
CA LYS A 19 -9.01 -2.56 -3.18
C LYS A 19 -8.07 -3.07 -4.27
N LEU A 20 -8.17 -4.33 -4.68
CA LEU A 20 -7.36 -4.90 -5.76
C LEU A 20 -7.65 -4.23 -7.10
N ILE A 21 -8.93 -4.10 -7.48
CA ILE A 21 -9.30 -3.47 -8.76
C ILE A 21 -8.89 -2.01 -8.80
N PHE A 22 -9.30 -1.21 -7.81
CA PHE A 22 -8.98 0.21 -7.78
C PHE A 22 -7.47 0.45 -7.62
N GLY A 23 -6.79 -0.40 -6.86
CA GLY A 23 -5.34 -0.40 -6.75
C GLY A 23 -4.66 -0.66 -8.09
N ALA A 24 -5.09 -1.68 -8.83
CA ALA A 24 -4.55 -1.99 -10.16
C ALA A 24 -4.79 -0.84 -11.16
N ILE A 25 -5.98 -0.24 -11.15
CA ILE A 25 -6.30 0.94 -11.96
C ILE A 25 -5.39 2.12 -11.58
N ALA A 26 -5.19 2.37 -10.30
CA ALA A 26 -4.31 3.45 -9.82
C ALA A 26 -2.87 3.22 -10.25
N VAL A 27 -2.35 1.99 -10.15
CA VAL A 27 -1.01 1.61 -10.63
C VAL A 27 -0.89 1.82 -12.14
N PHE A 28 -1.90 1.43 -12.91
CA PHE A 28 -1.93 1.63 -14.36
C PHE A 28 -1.82 3.11 -14.73
N PHE A 29 -2.65 3.97 -14.10
CA PHE A 29 -2.54 5.41 -14.28
C PHE A 29 -1.20 5.98 -13.77
N GLY A 30 -0.65 5.43 -12.69
CA GLY A 30 0.66 5.78 -12.17
C GLY A 30 1.77 5.52 -13.19
N ILE A 31 1.76 4.37 -13.85
CA ILE A 31 2.73 4.01 -14.92
C ILE A 31 2.57 4.94 -16.13
N LEU A 32 1.33 5.19 -16.57
CA LEU A 32 1.07 6.12 -17.68
C LEU A 32 1.55 7.55 -17.36
N THR A 33 1.32 7.99 -16.12
CA THR A 33 1.72 9.32 -15.64
C THR A 33 3.24 9.41 -15.53
N TRP A 34 3.89 8.36 -15.02
CA TRP A 34 5.35 8.28 -14.91
C TRP A 34 6.06 8.55 -16.23
N HIS A 35 5.55 7.99 -17.33
CA HIS A 35 6.12 8.21 -18.66
C HIS A 35 6.07 9.69 -19.10
N LYS A 36 5.13 10.47 -18.56
CA LYS A 36 4.87 11.85 -18.97
C LYS A 36 5.44 12.90 -18.00
N THR A 37 5.66 12.55 -16.73
CA THR A 37 6.09 13.50 -15.69
C THR A 37 7.57 13.39 -15.35
N ARG A 38 8.36 14.44 -15.64
CA ARG A 38 9.79 14.53 -15.24
C ARG A 38 10.04 15.19 -13.89
N LYS A 39 8.99 15.55 -13.14
CA LYS A 39 9.12 16.27 -11.87
C LYS A 39 9.29 15.28 -10.70
N SER A 40 10.25 15.55 -9.82
CA SER A 40 10.56 14.67 -8.69
C SER A 40 9.37 14.43 -7.76
N TYR A 41 8.49 15.41 -7.52
CA TYR A 41 7.30 15.21 -6.68
C TYR A 41 6.31 14.18 -7.28
N MET A 42 6.12 14.18 -8.60
CA MET A 42 5.25 13.19 -9.27
C MET A 42 5.84 11.79 -9.18
N ILE A 43 7.17 11.67 -9.25
CA ILE A 43 7.89 10.41 -9.10
C ILE A 43 7.61 9.80 -7.72
N PHE A 44 7.79 10.57 -6.64
CA PHE A 44 7.48 10.10 -5.28
C PHE A 44 6.00 9.75 -5.09
N PHE A 45 5.09 10.50 -5.74
CA PHE A 45 3.66 10.21 -5.70
C PHE A 45 3.35 8.85 -6.34
N VAL A 46 3.91 8.57 -7.53
CA VAL A 46 3.74 7.27 -8.21
C VAL A 46 4.33 6.13 -7.39
N PHE A 47 5.49 6.33 -6.75
CA PHE A 47 6.03 5.34 -5.82
C PHE A 47 5.10 5.07 -4.64
N GLY A 48 4.41 6.09 -4.12
CA GLY A 48 3.37 5.92 -3.11
C GLY A 48 2.20 5.04 -3.58
N ILE A 49 1.77 5.19 -4.84
CA ILE A 49 0.74 4.33 -5.44
C ILE A 49 1.23 2.88 -5.53
N PHE A 50 2.48 2.65 -5.97
CA PHE A 50 3.04 1.30 -6.06
C PHE A 50 3.17 0.65 -4.69
N ALA A 51 3.68 1.39 -3.70
CA ALA A 51 3.75 0.93 -2.32
C ALA A 51 2.36 0.55 -1.77
N LEU A 52 1.35 1.38 -2.04
CA LEU A 52 -0.03 1.13 -1.61
C LEU A 52 -0.56 -0.16 -2.22
N TYR A 53 -0.32 -0.38 -3.52
CA TYR A 53 -0.74 -1.61 -4.18
C TYR A 53 0.01 -2.84 -3.69
N ILE A 54 1.32 -2.75 -3.45
CA ILE A 54 2.12 -3.82 -2.84
C ILE A 54 1.54 -4.18 -1.45
N SER A 55 1.17 -3.19 -0.66
CA SER A 55 0.55 -3.41 0.65
C SER A 55 -0.78 -4.18 0.53
N ILE A 56 -1.64 -3.80 -0.42
CA ILE A 56 -2.90 -4.52 -0.73
C ILE A 56 -2.62 -5.97 -1.15
N LEU A 57 -1.60 -6.20 -1.99
CA LEU A 57 -1.21 -7.54 -2.42
C LEU A 57 -0.67 -8.38 -1.25
N LEU A 58 0.14 -7.81 -0.36
CA LEU A 58 0.67 -8.50 0.82
C LEU A 58 -0.46 -8.85 1.81
N GLN A 59 -1.40 -7.93 2.06
CA GLN A 59 -2.58 -8.20 2.87
C GLN A 59 -3.41 -9.33 2.26
N THR A 60 -3.62 -9.30 0.95
CA THR A 60 -4.35 -10.34 0.22
C THR A 60 -3.63 -11.69 0.34
N ALA A 61 -2.32 -11.71 0.11
CA ALA A 61 -1.53 -12.93 0.16
C ALA A 61 -1.45 -13.52 1.59
N GLY A 62 -1.36 -12.67 2.61
CA GLY A 62 -1.45 -13.10 4.01
C GLY A 62 -2.83 -13.66 4.35
N TYR A 63 -3.90 -13.03 3.84
CA TYR A 63 -5.27 -13.47 4.04
C TYR A 63 -5.55 -14.85 3.45
N PHE A 64 -5.08 -15.10 2.22
CA PHE A 64 -5.17 -16.42 1.57
C PHE A 64 -4.20 -17.45 2.16
N GLY A 65 -3.33 -17.07 3.09
CA GLY A 65 -2.37 -17.96 3.73
C GLY A 65 -1.12 -18.26 2.90
N PHE A 66 -0.89 -17.52 1.81
CA PHE A 66 0.34 -17.64 1.01
C PHE A 66 1.57 -17.08 1.74
N ILE A 67 1.36 -16.11 2.64
CA ILE A 67 2.43 -15.48 3.41
C ILE A 67 2.12 -15.61 4.89
N ILE A 68 2.94 -16.39 5.60
CA ILE A 68 2.96 -16.45 7.06
C ILE A 68 4.06 -15.48 7.50
N LEU A 69 3.70 -14.22 7.71
CA LEU A 69 4.61 -13.27 8.35
C LEU A 69 4.64 -13.62 9.83
N GLU A 70 5.69 -14.32 10.26
CA GLU A 70 5.90 -14.62 11.67
C GLU A 70 5.93 -13.31 12.47
N PRO A 71 5.07 -13.14 13.48
CA PRO A 71 5.11 -11.96 14.32
C PRO A 71 6.43 -11.95 15.08
N LEU A 72 7.18 -10.86 14.93
CA LEU A 72 8.38 -10.62 15.74
C LEU A 72 7.90 -10.30 17.16
N THR A 73 7.98 -11.29 18.04
CA THR A 73 7.68 -11.11 19.48
C THR A 73 8.78 -10.32 20.14
N ILE A 74 8.51 -9.06 20.47
CA ILE A 74 9.36 -8.25 21.36
C ILE A 74 8.62 -8.17 22.70
N GLY A 75 8.95 -9.07 23.63
CA GLY A 75 8.26 -9.18 24.92
C GLY A 75 6.86 -9.80 24.82
N SER A 76 5.88 -9.20 25.52
CA SER A 76 4.47 -9.66 25.56
C SER A 76 3.59 -9.11 24.43
N ILE A 77 4.14 -8.26 23.55
CA ILE A 77 3.43 -7.70 22.40
C ILE A 77 4.01 -8.31 21.13
N SER A 78 3.19 -9.10 20.44
CA SER A 78 3.44 -9.56 19.09
C SER A 78 3.16 -8.41 18.11
N LEU A 79 4.15 -7.58 17.83
CA LEU A 79 4.03 -6.53 16.81
C LEU A 79 4.41 -7.10 15.44
N PRO A 80 3.48 -7.14 14.47
CA PRO A 80 3.82 -7.48 13.10
C PRO A 80 4.53 -6.28 12.45
N LEU A 81 5.81 -6.07 12.81
CA LEU A 81 6.64 -4.95 12.34
C LEU A 81 6.63 -4.79 10.83
N TRP A 82 6.67 -5.92 10.11
CA TRP A 82 6.59 -5.94 8.66
C TRP A 82 5.27 -5.39 8.13
N HIS A 83 4.14 -5.75 8.76
CA HIS A 83 2.83 -5.25 8.37
C HIS A 83 2.75 -3.73 8.55
N ILE A 84 3.20 -3.23 9.70
CA ILE A 84 3.22 -1.80 10.02
C ILE A 84 4.12 -1.05 9.02
N PHE A 85 5.29 -1.61 8.70
CA PHE A 85 6.20 -1.00 7.75
C PHE A 85 5.56 -0.87 6.36
N PHE A 86 5.02 -1.95 5.81
CA PHE A 86 4.40 -1.93 4.47
C PHE A 86 3.09 -1.13 4.41
N GLU A 87 2.36 -0.98 5.52
CA GLU A 87 1.18 -0.11 5.59
C GLU A 87 1.52 1.38 5.68
N THR A 88 2.64 1.72 6.33
CA THR A 88 3.05 3.12 6.53
C THR A 88 3.91 3.66 5.38
N LEU A 89 4.58 2.78 4.64
CA LEU A 89 5.44 3.12 3.50
C LEU A 89 4.75 3.99 2.43
N PRO A 90 3.52 3.70 1.98
CA PRO A 90 2.81 4.56 1.01
C PRO A 90 2.58 5.97 1.54
N VAL A 91 2.24 6.09 2.82
CA VAL A 91 1.97 7.38 3.48
C VAL A 91 3.24 8.23 3.50
N ILE A 92 4.40 7.65 3.80
CA ILE A 92 5.70 8.34 3.77
C ILE A 92 6.02 8.86 2.37
N PHE A 93 5.76 8.06 1.33
CA PHE A 93 5.93 8.48 -0.07
C PHE A 93 5.01 9.65 -0.43
N PHE A 94 3.74 9.59 -0.02
CA PHE A 94 2.80 10.69 -0.28
C PHE A 94 3.18 11.97 0.45
N ILE A 95 3.60 11.89 1.72
CA ILE A 95 4.09 13.06 2.47
C ILE A 95 5.27 13.69 1.74
N THR A 96 6.25 12.87 1.33
CA THR A 96 7.45 13.36 0.64
C THR A 96 7.10 13.98 -0.72
N ALA A 97 6.18 13.38 -1.46
CA ALA A 97 5.67 13.92 -2.72
C ALA A 97 5.03 15.30 -2.52
N LEU A 98 4.15 15.44 -1.52
CA LEU A 98 3.48 16.70 -1.22
C LEU A 98 4.46 17.78 -0.73
N SER A 99 5.43 17.42 0.11
CA SER A 99 6.49 18.35 0.54
C SER A 99 7.34 18.85 -0.62
N LEU A 100 7.71 17.97 -1.55
CA LEU A 100 8.47 18.36 -2.75
C LEU A 100 7.62 19.22 -3.70
N PHE A 101 6.32 18.96 -3.79
CA PHE A 101 5.40 19.77 -4.57
C PHE A 101 5.30 21.18 -4.00
N LEU A 102 5.05 21.32 -2.69
CA LEU A 102 4.99 22.63 -2.02
C LEU A 102 6.29 23.44 -2.18
N LYS A 103 7.44 22.77 -2.06
CA LYS A 103 8.74 23.39 -2.32
C LYS A 103 8.91 23.85 -3.77
N SER A 104 8.35 23.11 -4.74
CA SER A 104 8.43 23.47 -6.16
C SER A 104 7.58 24.70 -6.51
N GLU A 105 6.48 24.94 -5.80
CA GLU A 105 5.54 26.05 -6.02
C GLU A 105 5.95 27.33 -5.24
N GLY A 106 7.03 27.30 -4.46
CA GLY A 106 7.50 28.45 -3.69
C GLY A 106 6.64 28.81 -2.48
N LEU A 107 5.82 27.87 -1.99
CA LEU A 107 5.01 28.01 -0.78
C LEU A 107 5.81 27.74 0.52
N PHE A 108 7.13 27.69 0.44
CA PHE A 108 8.09 27.52 1.54
C PHE A 108 9.41 28.21 1.23
#